data_AF-A0A1H5Y7N8-F1
#
_entry.id   AF-A0A1H5Y7N8-F1
#
_cell.length_a   1.000
_cell.length_b   1.000
_cell.length_c   1.000
_cell.angle_alpha   90.00
_cell.angle_beta   90.00
_cell.angle_gamma   90.00
#
_symmetry.space_group_name_H-M   'P 1'
#
loop_
_entity.id
_entity.type
_entity.pdbx_description
1 polymer ?
#
loop_
_entity_poly.entity_id
_entity_poly.type
_entity_poly.pdbx_seq_one_letter_code
_entity_poly.pdbx_strand_id
1 'polypeptide(L)'
;MTRTVLFLLYLSVLSGCTNVTGDTPRAISPQTGESLSTERLFFVANTFFSEAGYACSTDVDAGQFRCSRALRDLYIHQTTAEVNIYPGDEEDKIHRMIATRWDEGLIPGELISNAYANDDVEAFCTYLAGEKIALWKV
;
A
#
# COMPACT_ATOMS: atom_id res chain seq x y z
N MET A 1 38.05 -26.68 5.89
CA MET A 1 36.59 -26.63 6.13
C MET A 1 36.10 -25.28 6.68
N THR A 2 36.87 -24.55 7.49
CA THR A 2 36.50 -23.23 8.05
C THR A 2 36.27 -22.11 7.03
N ARG A 3 36.99 -22.12 5.90
CA ARG A 3 36.88 -21.08 4.86
C ARG A 3 35.53 -21.10 4.11
N THR A 4 34.95 -22.29 3.92
CA THR A 4 33.65 -22.46 3.24
C THR A 4 32.49 -22.02 4.11
N VAL A 5 32.58 -22.28 5.42
CA VAL A 5 31.57 -21.85 6.41
C VAL A 5 31.54 -20.32 6.55
N LEU A 6 32.71 -19.68 6.55
CA LEU A 6 32.80 -18.21 6.60
C LEU A 6 32.22 -17.54 5.33
N PHE A 7 32.39 -18.18 4.16
CA PHE A 7 31.85 -17.69 2.89
C PHE A 7 30.33 -17.85 2.80
N LEU A 8 29.79 -18.95 3.34
CA LEU A 8 28.34 -19.18 3.44
C LEU A 8 27.67 -18.21 4.43
N LEU A 9 28.33 -17.94 5.57
CA LEU A 9 27.90 -16.91 6.53
C LEU A 9 27.89 -15.52 5.88
N TYR A 10 28.89 -15.18 5.07
CA TYR A 10 28.95 -13.91 4.33
C TYR A 10 27.85 -13.79 3.27
N LEU A 11 27.55 -14.87 2.54
CA LEU A 11 26.46 -14.91 1.57
C LEU A 11 25.08 -14.77 2.22
N SER A 12 24.88 -15.30 3.44
CA SER A 12 23.62 -15.12 4.17
C SER A 12 23.39 -13.70 4.68
N VAL A 13 24.44 -12.85 4.80
CA VAL A 13 24.28 -11.43 5.16
C VAL A 13 23.98 -10.55 3.93
N LEU A 14 24.13 -11.10 2.72
CA LEU A 14 23.91 -10.38 1.46
C LEU A 14 22.54 -10.65 0.83
N SER A 15 21.72 -11.54 1.41
CA SER A 15 20.31 -11.59 1.05
C SER A 15 19.65 -10.32 1.59
N GLY A 16 19.37 -9.35 0.71
CA GLY A 16 18.53 -8.20 1.05
C GLY A 16 17.24 -8.68 1.71
N CYS A 17 16.95 -8.17 2.90
CA CYS A 17 15.71 -8.47 3.57
C CYS A 17 14.69 -7.43 3.10
N THR A 18 13.59 -7.88 2.49
CA THR A 18 12.42 -7.03 2.29
C THR A 18 11.62 -7.05 3.58
N ASN A 19 11.52 -5.92 4.26
CA ASN A 19 10.60 -5.75 5.39
C ASN A 19 9.32 -5.08 4.89
N VAL A 20 8.16 -5.63 5.26
CA VAL A 20 6.85 -5.09 4.91
C VAL A 20 6.09 -4.77 6.19
N THR A 21 5.71 -3.52 6.35
CA THR A 21 4.88 -3.05 7.48
C THR A 21 3.59 -2.45 6.95
N GLY A 22 2.45 -2.85 7.51
CA GLY A 22 1.13 -2.35 7.11
C GLY A 22 0.64 -1.17 7.96
N ASP A 23 -0.10 -0.27 7.34
CA ASP A 23 -1.04 0.63 8.03
C ASP A 23 -2.31 -0.16 8.39
N THR A 24 -3.10 0.40 9.27
CA THR A 24 -4.39 -0.14 9.66
C THR A 24 -5.33 -0.15 8.43
N PRO A 25 -5.89 -1.31 8.04
CA PRO A 25 -6.79 -1.40 6.90
C PRO A 25 -8.00 -0.46 7.00
N ARG A 26 -8.57 -0.10 5.85
CA ARG A 26 -9.79 0.72 5.75
C ARG A 26 -10.85 -0.03 4.96
N ALA A 27 -12.05 -0.11 5.50
CA ALA A 27 -13.25 -0.57 4.81
C ALA A 27 -13.99 0.64 4.22
N ILE A 28 -14.12 0.71 2.90
CA ILE A 28 -14.77 1.80 2.16
C ILE A 28 -16.17 1.34 1.77
N SER A 29 -17.18 2.13 2.11
CA SER A 29 -18.59 1.83 1.82
C SER A 29 -19.24 3.01 1.09
N PRO A 30 -20.15 2.77 0.13
CA PRO A 30 -20.88 3.84 -0.53
C PRO A 30 -21.67 4.69 0.48
N GLN A 31 -21.76 5.99 0.22
CA GLN A 31 -22.70 6.83 0.96
C GLN A 31 -24.13 6.51 0.48
N THR A 32 -25.07 6.40 1.43
CA THR A 32 -26.42 5.86 1.22
C THR A 32 -27.13 6.48 0.01
N GLY A 33 -27.48 5.66 -0.98
CA GLY A 33 -28.29 6.07 -2.15
C GLY A 33 -27.57 6.04 -3.50
N GLU A 34 -26.23 5.99 -3.53
CA GLU A 34 -25.45 5.85 -4.77
C GLU A 34 -24.63 4.56 -4.76
N SER A 35 -24.67 3.78 -5.85
CA SER A 35 -23.78 2.62 -5.99
C SER A 35 -22.36 3.10 -6.28
N LEU A 36 -21.44 2.95 -5.31
CA LEU A 36 -20.01 3.12 -5.56
C LEU A 36 -19.52 1.89 -6.35
N SER A 37 -19.38 2.05 -7.66
CA SER A 37 -18.80 1.00 -8.49
C SER A 37 -17.28 0.93 -8.27
N THR A 38 -16.71 -0.26 -8.45
CA THR A 38 -15.26 -0.48 -8.34
C THR A 38 -14.49 0.41 -9.32
N GLU A 39 -15.03 0.57 -10.53
CA GLU A 39 -14.47 1.44 -11.58
C GLU A 39 -14.40 2.89 -11.12
N ARG A 40 -15.49 3.40 -10.53
CA ARG A 40 -15.54 4.78 -10.03
C ARG A 40 -14.57 4.98 -8.89
N LEU A 41 -14.51 4.04 -7.94
CA LEU A 41 -13.56 4.13 -6.82
C LEU A 41 -12.11 4.09 -7.32
N PHE A 42 -11.77 3.17 -8.24
CA PHE A 42 -10.43 3.04 -8.80
C PHE A 42 -10.03 4.27 -9.59
N PHE A 43 -10.95 4.84 -10.37
CA PHE A 43 -10.70 6.08 -11.11
C PHE A 43 -10.40 7.24 -10.15
N VAL A 44 -11.26 7.45 -9.14
CA VAL A 44 -11.08 8.53 -8.16
C VAL A 44 -9.79 8.35 -7.36
N ALA A 45 -9.50 7.12 -6.91
CA ALA A 45 -8.27 6.80 -6.21
C ALA A 45 -7.04 7.02 -7.10
N ASN A 46 -7.09 6.59 -8.37
CA ASN A 46 -6.01 6.79 -9.32
C ASN A 46 -5.68 8.27 -9.49
N THR A 47 -6.69 9.12 -9.67
CA THR A 47 -6.50 10.57 -9.76
C THR A 47 -5.87 11.13 -8.48
N PHE A 48 -6.46 10.83 -7.32
CA PHE A 48 -5.99 11.36 -6.04
C PHE A 48 -4.54 10.96 -5.73
N PHE A 49 -4.23 9.66 -5.83
CA PHE A 49 -2.89 9.18 -5.50
C PHE A 49 -1.85 9.58 -6.56
N SER A 50 -2.22 9.69 -7.85
CA SER A 50 -1.32 10.22 -8.87
C SER A 50 -0.93 11.67 -8.60
N GLU A 51 -1.87 12.50 -8.15
CA GLU A 51 -1.59 13.89 -7.73
C GLU A 51 -0.68 13.94 -6.49
N ALA A 52 -0.80 12.97 -5.59
CA ALA A 52 0.12 12.77 -4.46
C ALA A 52 1.48 12.15 -4.86
N GLY A 53 1.72 11.93 -6.16
CA GLY A 53 2.99 11.43 -6.70
C GLY A 53 3.14 9.91 -6.72
N TYR A 54 2.06 9.16 -6.57
CA TYR A 54 2.09 7.71 -6.75
C TYR A 54 2.02 7.32 -8.23
N ALA A 55 2.76 6.26 -8.59
CA ALA A 55 2.56 5.53 -9.84
C ALA A 55 1.49 4.46 -9.61
N CYS A 56 0.35 4.62 -10.27
CA CYS A 56 -0.82 3.77 -10.11
C CYS A 56 -1.03 2.86 -11.32
N SER A 57 -1.47 1.64 -11.03
CA SER A 57 -1.92 0.63 -11.99
C SER A 57 -3.33 0.20 -11.60
N THR A 58 -4.24 0.28 -12.55
CA THR A 58 -5.64 -0.12 -12.38
C THR A 58 -5.97 -1.21 -13.38
N ASP A 59 -6.26 -2.40 -12.89
CA ASP A 59 -6.82 -3.50 -13.67
C ASP A 59 -8.18 -3.85 -13.04
N VAL A 60 -9.22 -3.21 -13.56
CA VAL A 60 -10.59 -3.37 -13.07
C VAL A 60 -11.06 -4.82 -13.27
N ASP A 61 -10.75 -5.41 -14.43
CA ASP A 61 -11.16 -6.77 -14.79
C ASP A 61 -10.50 -7.81 -13.87
N ALA A 62 -9.28 -7.54 -13.42
CA ALA A 62 -8.58 -8.35 -12.43
C ALA A 62 -8.88 -7.95 -10.97
N GLY A 63 -9.76 -6.96 -10.73
CA GLY A 63 -10.11 -6.47 -9.39
C GLY A 63 -8.93 -5.86 -8.64
N GLN A 64 -7.94 -5.33 -9.35
CA GLN A 64 -6.66 -4.89 -8.80
C GLN A 64 -6.47 -3.38 -8.99
N PHE A 65 -6.41 -2.67 -7.87
CA PHE A 65 -5.88 -1.32 -7.80
C PHE A 65 -4.62 -1.34 -6.97
N ARG A 66 -3.51 -0.82 -7.52
CA ARG A 66 -2.23 -0.69 -6.83
C ARG A 66 -1.56 0.62 -7.20
N CYS A 67 -1.23 1.40 -6.19
CA CYS A 67 -0.41 2.59 -6.32
C CYS A 67 0.88 2.40 -5.53
N SER A 68 2.00 2.90 -6.04
CA SER A 68 3.28 2.87 -5.35
C SER A 68 3.99 4.22 -5.43
N ARG A 69 4.68 4.63 -4.37
CA ARG A 69 5.49 5.85 -4.33
C ARG A 69 6.76 5.60 -3.53
N ALA A 70 7.91 5.97 -4.07
CA ALA A 70 9.15 5.98 -3.32
C ALA A 70 9.06 7.04 -2.20
N LEU A 71 9.25 6.62 -0.95
CA LEU A 71 9.32 7.52 0.22
C LEU A 71 10.76 8.01 0.44
N ARG A 72 11.72 7.13 0.19
CA ARG A 72 13.15 7.41 0.25
C ARG A 72 13.86 6.57 -0.79
N ASP A 73 14.70 7.22 -1.59
CA ASP A 73 15.57 6.57 -2.55
C ASP A 73 17.02 6.88 -2.19
N LEU A 74 17.59 6.03 -1.34
CA LEU A 74 19.03 6.02 -1.10
C LEU A 74 19.59 4.84 -1.87
N TYR A 75 20.75 5.01 -2.52
CA TYR A 75 21.38 3.99 -3.38
C TYR A 75 21.56 2.60 -2.73
N ILE A 76 21.47 2.51 -1.40
CA ILE A 76 21.60 1.29 -0.60
C ILE A 76 20.26 0.75 -0.04
N HIS A 77 19.20 1.58 0.01
CA HIS A 77 17.90 1.27 0.61
C HIS A 77 16.76 1.97 -0.13
N GLN A 78 15.79 1.18 -0.59
CA GLN A 78 14.58 1.70 -1.22
C GLN A 78 13.42 1.51 -0.24
N THR A 79 12.77 2.63 0.12
CA THR A 79 11.54 2.58 0.89
C THR A 79 10.39 3.00 -0.02
N THR A 80 9.43 2.10 -0.22
CA THR A 80 8.26 2.33 -1.07
C THR A 80 6.98 2.24 -0.25
N ALA A 81 6.10 3.23 -0.38
CA ALA A 81 4.71 3.12 0.05
C ALA A 81 3.90 2.47 -1.05
N GLU A 82 3.07 1.49 -0.70
CA GLU A 82 2.07 0.92 -1.59
C GLU A 82 0.68 1.11 -1.01
N VAL A 83 -0.29 1.38 -1.88
CA VAL A 83 -1.71 1.43 -1.55
C VAL A 83 -2.44 0.49 -2.50
N ASN A 84 -3.17 -0.45 -1.93
CA ASN A 84 -3.96 -1.42 -2.67
C ASN A 84 -5.44 -1.25 -2.31
N ILE A 85 -6.33 -1.29 -3.30
CA ILE A 85 -7.78 -1.32 -3.08
C ILE A 85 -8.32 -2.60 -3.72
N TYR A 86 -9.00 -3.39 -2.90
CA TYR A 86 -9.62 -4.64 -3.31
C TYR A 86 -11.14 -4.47 -3.32
N PRO A 87 -11.84 -4.93 -4.37
CA PRO A 87 -13.29 -4.99 -4.34
C PRO A 87 -13.77 -5.92 -3.21
N GLY A 88 -14.89 -5.55 -2.58
CA GLY A 88 -15.63 -6.46 -1.72
C GLY A 88 -16.39 -7.49 -2.55
N ASP A 89 -16.83 -8.57 -1.91
CA ASP A 89 -17.73 -9.53 -2.52
C ASP A 89 -19.04 -8.84 -2.95
N GLU A 90 -19.72 -9.38 -3.98
CA GLU A 90 -20.89 -8.76 -4.62
C GLU A 90 -22.04 -8.43 -3.64
N GLU A 91 -22.12 -9.14 -2.50
CA GLU A 91 -23.14 -8.94 -1.47
C GLU A 91 -22.89 -7.70 -0.61
N ASP A 92 -21.63 -7.40 -0.27
CA ASP A 92 -21.32 -6.37 0.73
C ASP A 92 -20.99 -5.00 0.11
N LYS A 93 -20.51 -4.94 -1.14
CA LYS A 93 -20.08 -3.69 -1.80
C LYS A 93 -19.09 -2.85 -0.98
N ILE A 94 -18.37 -3.48 -0.04
CA ILE A 94 -17.38 -2.84 0.82
C ILE A 94 -16.00 -3.09 0.23
N HIS A 95 -15.36 -2.07 -0.29
CA HIS A 95 -13.98 -2.17 -0.77
C HIS A 95 -13.01 -2.16 0.41
N ARG A 96 -11.94 -2.94 0.32
CA ARG A 96 -10.88 -2.94 1.35
C ARG A 96 -9.65 -2.23 0.81
N MET A 97 -9.23 -1.18 1.49
CA MET A 97 -8.00 -0.47 1.20
C MET A 97 -6.92 -0.82 2.23
N ILE A 98 -5.72 -1.14 1.75
CA ILE A 98 -4.57 -1.51 2.56
C ILE A 98 -3.38 -0.70 2.07
N ALA A 99 -2.66 -0.08 2.99
CA ALA A 99 -1.38 0.54 2.70
C ALA A 99 -0.25 -0.18 3.40
N THR A 100 0.87 -0.34 2.71
CA THR A 100 2.08 -0.96 3.24
C THR A 100 3.30 -0.10 2.93
N ARG A 101 4.31 -0.20 3.78
CA ARG A 101 5.66 0.30 3.56
C ARG A 101 6.56 -0.91 3.30
N TRP A 102 7.24 -0.88 2.16
CA TRP A 102 8.22 -1.86 1.75
C TRP A 102 9.60 -1.24 1.92
N ASP A 103 10.38 -1.79 2.85
CA ASP A 103 11.78 -1.42 3.06
C ASP A 103 12.66 -2.51 2.44
N GLU A 104 13.23 -2.22 1.28
CA GLU A 104 14.11 -3.10 0.55
C GLU A 104 15.57 -2.73 0.79
N GLY A 105 16.41 -3.73 1.11
CA GLY A 105 17.85 -3.56 1.18
C GLY A 105 18.48 -4.36 2.34
N LEU A 106 19.69 -3.96 2.71
CA LEU A 106 20.49 -4.65 3.74
C LEU A 106 20.26 -4.05 5.14
N ILE A 107 19.01 -3.72 5.50
CA ILE A 107 18.68 -3.29 6.86
C ILE A 107 18.16 -4.51 7.64
N PRO A 108 18.78 -4.89 8.76
CA PRO A 108 18.22 -5.88 9.66
C PRO A 108 16.80 -5.45 10.10
N GLY A 109 15.83 -6.35 9.99
CA GLY A 109 14.43 -6.05 10.32
C GLY A 109 14.21 -5.49 11.73
N GLU A 110 15.06 -5.87 12.69
CA GLU A 110 15.07 -5.38 14.08
C GLU A 110 15.29 -3.86 14.20
N LEU A 111 15.87 -3.21 13.17
CA LEU A 111 16.14 -1.78 13.16
C LEU A 111 15.05 -0.97 12.45
N ILE A 112 14.03 -1.64 11.92
CA ILE A 112 12.94 -1.03 11.16
C ILE A 112 11.70 -0.97 12.05
N SER A 113 11.08 0.20 12.14
CA SER A 113 9.83 0.36 12.88
C SER A 113 8.72 -0.49 12.27
N ASN A 114 8.08 -1.32 13.10
CA ASN A 114 6.85 -2.04 12.75
C ASN A 114 5.60 -1.16 12.81
N ALA A 115 5.74 0.13 13.17
CA ALA A 115 4.67 1.11 13.06
C ALA A 115 4.75 1.84 11.73
N TYR A 116 3.60 1.96 11.07
CA TYR A 116 3.41 2.72 9.84
C TYR A 116 1.98 3.28 9.81
N ALA A 117 1.88 4.56 9.46
CA ALA A 117 0.63 5.23 9.13
C ALA A 117 0.86 5.96 7.81
N ASN A 118 -0.09 5.86 6.87
CA ASN A 118 0.01 6.52 5.58
C ASN A 118 -0.91 7.77 5.58
N ASP A 119 -0.29 8.95 5.63
CA ASP A 119 -1.03 10.22 5.68
C ASP A 119 -1.90 10.45 4.43
N ASP A 120 -1.47 9.97 3.25
CA ASP A 120 -2.24 10.10 2.01
C ASP A 120 -3.49 9.21 2.02
N VAL A 121 -3.47 8.07 2.71
CA VAL A 121 -4.65 7.20 2.92
C VAL A 121 -5.66 7.89 3.82
N GLU A 122 -5.22 8.54 4.90
CA GLU A 122 -6.10 9.33 5.77
C GLU A 122 -6.69 10.54 5.04
N ALA A 123 -5.87 11.24 4.24
CA ALA A 123 -6.32 12.33 3.39
C ALA A 123 -7.33 11.87 2.33
N PHE A 124 -7.09 10.72 1.69
CA PHE A 124 -8.00 10.13 0.71
C PHE A 124 -9.34 9.76 1.35
N CYS A 125 -9.32 9.13 2.53
CA CYS A 125 -10.52 8.85 3.30
C CYS A 125 -11.32 10.14 3.57
N THR A 126 -10.66 11.19 4.07
CA THR A 126 -11.29 12.49 4.32
C THR A 126 -11.89 13.10 3.06
N TYR A 127 -11.16 13.03 1.94
CA TYR A 127 -11.62 13.47 0.62
C TYR A 127 -12.89 12.73 0.18
N LEU A 128 -12.92 11.40 0.29
CA LEU A 128 -14.08 10.58 -0.08
C LEU A 128 -15.36 11.00 0.66
N ALA A 129 -15.27 11.30 1.95
CA ALA A 129 -16.44 11.76 2.71
C ALA A 129 -16.80 13.23 2.40
N GLY A 130 -15.81 14.10 2.20
CA GLY A 130 -16.02 15.50 1.83
C GLY A 130 -16.77 15.64 0.50
N GLU A 131 -16.37 14.85 -0.49
CA GLU A 131 -16.99 14.78 -1.82
C GLU A 131 -18.26 13.91 -1.86
N LYS A 132 -18.68 13.36 -0.72
CA LYS A 132 -19.88 12.52 -0.60
C LYS A 132 -19.86 11.26 -1.48
N ILE A 133 -18.66 10.73 -1.74
CA ILE A 133 -18.44 9.55 -2.58
C ILE A 133 -18.59 8.28 -1.74
N ALA A 134 -17.94 8.25 -0.58
CA ALA A 134 -17.88 7.08 0.27
C ALA A 134 -17.61 7.45 1.74
N LEU A 135 -17.89 6.51 2.64
CA LEU A 135 -17.47 6.54 4.03
C LEU A 135 -16.43 5.45 4.26
N TRP A 136 -15.59 5.63 5.28
CA TRP A 136 -14.62 4.61 5.67
C TRP A 136 -14.79 4.19 7.13
N LYS A 137 -14.34 2.97 7.43
CA LYS A 137 -14.16 2.46 8.77
C LYS A 137 -12.78 1.82 8.90
N VAL A 138 -12.29 1.81 10.14
CA VAL A 138 -11.09 1.09 10.55
C VAL A 138 -11.47 -0.31 10.97
#